data_AF-D7L7M3-F1
#
_entry.id   AF-D7L7M3-F1
#
_cell.length_a   1.000
_cell.length_b   1.000
_cell.length_c   1.000
_cell.angle_alpha   90.00
_cell.angle_beta   90.00
_cell.angle_gamma   90.00
#
_symmetry.space_group_name_H-M   'P 1'
#
loop_
_entity.id
_entity.type
_entity.pdbx_description
1 polymer ?
#
loop_
_entity_poly.entity_id
_entity_poly.type
_entity_poly.pdbx_seq_one_letter_code
_entity_poly.pdbx_strand_id
1 'polypeptide(L)'
;MDPHHNNLLFVAFFVLCLAANEVTGYATVTGSVFCDQCKDGERSLFDFPVSGIKVSVTCSDENGEVYMSREETTNWLGGYVMRFDGTPDLSNCYAQVSDNGAPQDPSSCSIASGPAQKLKLMFSFFGIETFAADALLAQPLQPRSFCPKPPAAPVMPPPQVPVMPPPQVPVKPPPKVPVISPPPVTSPPQFKLPPLPPMPFVEPSACSHQLWMKPEYRCYWRAIGPDTKVAVAFGLVAGRRYGTDMTVREALDGRGEAYKTLLREATTALLNSYNSLGFPYNSIAVITYTNLALLGNSEHDVLMTAIRFIKANSGTCRFTVCN
;
A
#
# COMPACT_ATOMS: atom_id res chain seq x y z
N MET A 1 21.24 27.09 -63.42
CA MET A 1 20.78 26.78 -62.05
C MET A 1 20.92 25.28 -61.88
N ASP A 2 21.99 24.85 -61.21
CA ASP A 2 22.38 23.44 -61.17
C ASP A 2 21.47 22.60 -60.25
N PRO A 3 20.89 21.49 -60.75
CA PRO A 3 19.97 20.64 -59.98
C PRO A 3 20.67 19.91 -58.82
N HIS A 4 22.00 19.85 -58.82
CA HIS A 4 22.79 19.24 -57.75
C HIS A 4 22.86 20.11 -56.48
N HIS A 5 22.74 21.43 -56.60
CA HIS A 5 22.82 22.34 -55.44
C HIS A 5 21.55 22.25 -54.57
N ASN A 6 20.39 22.04 -55.20
CA ASN A 6 19.11 21.93 -54.52
C ASN A 6 18.98 20.62 -53.72
N ASN A 7 19.49 19.50 -54.25
CA ASN A 7 19.51 18.22 -53.53
C ASN A 7 20.47 18.23 -52.33
N LEU A 8 21.63 18.90 -52.45
CA LEU A 8 22.59 18.99 -51.35
C LEU A 8 22.03 19.84 -50.20
N LEU A 9 21.34 20.94 -50.52
CA LEU A 9 20.66 21.80 -49.54
C LEU A 9 19.49 21.09 -48.87
N PHE A 10 18.69 20.31 -49.61
CA PHE A 10 17.59 19.52 -49.03
C PHE A 10 18.10 18.42 -48.09
N VAL A 11 19.17 17.71 -48.47
CA VAL A 11 19.79 16.68 -47.61
C VAL A 11 20.43 17.32 -46.38
N ALA A 12 21.14 18.44 -46.53
CA ALA A 12 21.71 19.17 -45.39
C ALA A 12 20.63 19.70 -44.44
N PHE A 13 19.49 20.18 -44.97
CA PHE A 13 18.35 20.63 -44.18
C PHE A 13 17.68 19.48 -43.43
N PHE A 14 17.52 18.30 -44.05
CA PHE A 14 17.01 17.11 -43.37
C PHE A 14 17.97 16.60 -42.27
N VAL A 15 19.28 16.64 -42.50
CA VAL A 15 20.29 16.29 -41.49
C VAL A 15 20.30 17.30 -40.34
N LEU A 16 20.16 18.59 -40.60
CA LEU A 16 20.02 19.62 -39.55
C LEU A 16 18.71 19.49 -38.77
N CYS A 17 17.59 19.17 -39.44
CA CYS A 17 16.30 18.96 -38.77
C CYS A 17 16.29 17.68 -37.91
N LEU A 18 17.04 16.64 -38.29
CA LEU A 18 17.23 15.45 -37.46
C LEU A 18 18.14 15.70 -36.24
N ALA A 19 19.05 16.67 -36.33
CA ALA A 19 19.93 17.06 -35.22
C ALA A 19 19.26 18.01 -34.21
N ALA A 20 18.08 18.57 -34.52
CA ALA A 20 17.38 19.53 -33.67
C ALA A 20 16.42 18.90 -32.65
N ASN A 21 16.19 17.59 -32.71
CA ASN A 21 15.51 16.87 -31.65
C ASN A 21 16.58 16.25 -30.74
N GLU A 22 17.17 17.07 -29.86
CA GLU A 22 17.77 16.52 -28.64
C GLU A 22 16.70 15.67 -27.97
N VAL A 23 16.84 14.34 -28.03
CA VAL A 23 16.08 13.43 -27.17
C VAL A 23 16.54 13.76 -25.77
N THR A 24 15.78 14.60 -25.07
CA THR A 24 16.01 14.89 -23.67
C THR A 24 15.77 13.59 -22.93
N GLY A 25 16.88 12.95 -22.57
CA GLY A 25 16.88 11.75 -21.75
C GLY A 25 16.14 11.99 -20.44
N TYR A 26 15.74 10.91 -19.77
CA TYR A 26 15.10 11.00 -18.46
C TYR A 26 15.42 9.78 -17.61
N ALA A 27 15.55 9.99 -16.31
CA ALA A 27 15.64 8.92 -15.33
C ALA A 27 14.30 8.74 -14.62
N THR A 28 13.91 7.50 -14.36
CA THR A 28 12.78 7.17 -13.50
C THR A 28 13.22 6.39 -12.28
N VAL A 29 12.57 6.66 -11.16
CA VAL A 29 12.73 5.88 -9.93
C VAL A 29 11.38 5.28 -9.58
N THR A 30 11.32 3.95 -9.46
CA THR A 30 10.09 3.22 -9.13
C THR A 30 10.25 2.38 -7.88
N GLY A 31 9.18 2.16 -7.15
CA GLY A 31 9.17 1.26 -6.00
C GLY A 31 7.77 1.08 -5.45
N SER A 32 7.68 0.36 -4.33
CA SER A 32 6.42 0.16 -3.61
C SER A 32 6.60 0.34 -2.11
N VAL A 33 5.55 0.80 -1.44
CA VAL A 33 5.46 0.90 0.02
C VAL A 33 4.45 -0.11 0.55
N PHE A 34 4.84 -0.88 1.56
CA PHE A 34 4.02 -1.87 2.24
C PHE A 34 3.78 -1.47 3.70
N CYS A 35 2.63 -1.85 4.23
CA CYS A 35 2.26 -1.70 5.62
C CYS A 35 2.81 -2.88 6.42
N ASP A 36 3.92 -2.68 7.13
CA ASP A 36 4.42 -3.59 8.16
C ASP A 36 3.49 -3.48 9.38
N GLN A 37 2.49 -4.35 9.40
CA GLN A 37 1.45 -4.36 10.44
C GLN A 37 1.96 -4.85 11.79
N CYS A 38 3.07 -5.59 11.78
CA CYS A 38 3.63 -6.24 12.97
C CYS A 38 4.82 -5.52 13.55
N LYS A 39 5.30 -4.46 12.89
CA LYS A 39 6.48 -3.70 13.28
C LYS A 39 7.70 -4.61 13.43
N ASP A 40 7.78 -5.65 12.59
CA ASP A 40 8.89 -6.60 12.59
C ASP A 40 10.03 -6.17 11.65
N GLY A 41 9.81 -5.12 10.85
CA GLY A 41 10.80 -4.55 9.95
C GLY A 41 11.01 -5.36 8.67
N GLU A 42 10.17 -6.36 8.41
CA GLU A 42 10.24 -7.18 7.21
C GLU A 42 8.92 -7.15 6.44
N ARG A 43 8.99 -7.41 5.13
CA ARG A 43 7.78 -7.60 4.34
C ARG A 43 7.20 -8.99 4.61
N SER A 44 6.10 -9.04 5.33
CA SER A 44 5.39 -10.27 5.69
C SER A 44 4.24 -10.59 4.70
N LEU A 45 3.68 -11.80 4.82
CA LEU A 45 2.46 -12.19 4.08
C LEU A 45 1.23 -11.36 4.46
N PHE A 46 1.24 -10.72 5.63
CA PHE A 46 0.14 -9.89 6.10
C PHE A 46 0.24 -8.46 5.60
N ASP A 47 1.38 -8.07 5.05
CA ASP A 47 1.62 -6.69 4.67
C ASP A 47 0.95 -6.36 3.33
N PHE A 48 0.31 -5.21 3.30
CA PHE A 48 -0.45 -4.75 2.12
C PHE A 48 0.14 -3.46 1.58
N PRO A 49 0.01 -3.21 0.26
CA PRO A 49 0.48 -1.96 -0.33
C PRO A 49 -0.27 -0.75 0.23
N VAL A 50 0.46 0.33 0.52
CA VAL A 50 -0.09 1.55 1.14
C VAL A 50 -0.25 2.67 0.12
N SER A 51 -1.49 3.11 -0.09
CA SER A 51 -1.81 4.27 -0.92
C SER A 51 -1.70 5.58 -0.15
N GLY A 52 -1.32 6.67 -0.83
CA GLY A 52 -1.41 8.02 -0.27
C GLY A 52 -0.26 8.40 0.68
N ILE A 53 0.81 7.60 0.75
CA ILE A 53 1.98 7.91 1.58
C ILE A 53 3.05 8.62 0.77
N LYS A 54 3.72 9.61 1.37
CA LYS A 54 4.80 10.31 0.69
C LYS A 54 6.07 9.48 0.74
N VAL A 55 6.75 9.41 -0.38
CA VAL A 55 8.07 8.83 -0.52
C VAL A 55 9.00 9.92 -0.98
N SER A 56 10.16 10.03 -0.32
CA SER A 56 11.25 10.90 -0.73
C SER A 56 12.37 10.07 -1.35
N VAL A 57 12.92 10.56 -2.45
CA VAL A 57 14.21 10.14 -2.97
C VAL A 57 15.19 11.26 -2.71
N THR A 58 16.28 10.94 -2.02
CA THR A 58 17.30 11.90 -1.59
C THR A 58 18.66 11.43 -2.03
N CYS A 59 19.45 12.33 -2.63
CA CYS A 59 20.80 12.08 -3.08
C CYS A 59 21.77 12.95 -2.29
N SER A 60 22.80 12.33 -1.75
CA SER A 60 23.83 12.99 -0.95
C SER A 60 25.19 12.83 -1.60
N ASP A 61 26.07 13.82 -1.36
CA ASP A 61 27.48 13.72 -1.73
C ASP A 61 28.25 12.80 -0.76
N GLU A 62 29.56 12.64 -0.97
CA GLU A 62 30.42 11.81 -0.12
C GLU A 62 30.50 12.30 1.34
N ASN A 63 30.16 13.57 1.60
CA ASN A 63 30.14 14.18 2.93
C ASN A 63 28.75 14.07 3.60
N GLY A 64 27.75 13.53 2.90
CA GLY A 64 26.37 13.42 3.37
C GLY A 64 25.50 14.66 3.08
N GLU A 65 26.04 15.69 2.42
CA GLU A 65 25.30 16.89 2.05
C GLU A 65 24.30 16.58 0.92
N VAL A 66 23.04 16.91 1.15
CA VAL A 66 21.95 16.63 0.20
C VAL A 66 21.99 17.64 -0.94
N TYR A 67 22.22 17.18 -2.17
CA TYR A 67 22.23 18.04 -3.36
C TYR A 67 20.95 17.89 -4.21
N MET A 68 20.20 16.82 -4.03
CA MET A 68 18.95 16.57 -4.75
C MET A 68 17.95 15.83 -3.86
N SER A 69 16.70 16.30 -3.84
CA SER A 69 15.60 15.58 -3.22
C SER A 69 14.31 15.75 -4.02
N ARG A 70 13.48 14.71 -4.04
CA ARG A 70 12.18 14.74 -4.69
C ARG A 70 11.19 13.91 -3.88
N GLU A 71 9.96 14.39 -3.79
CA GLU A 71 8.87 13.67 -3.13
C GLU A 71 7.78 13.29 -4.12
N GLU A 72 7.16 12.14 -3.91
CA GLU A 72 6.02 11.64 -4.67
C GLU A 72 5.09 10.87 -3.74
N THR A 73 3.80 10.80 -4.08
CA THR A 73 2.83 10.06 -3.26
C THR A 73 2.56 8.70 -3.90
N THR A 74 2.48 7.64 -3.07
CA THR A 74 2.14 6.32 -3.57
C THR A 74 0.73 6.29 -4.17
N ASN A 75 0.64 5.58 -5.30
CA ASN A 75 -0.61 5.22 -5.93
C ASN A 75 -1.35 4.15 -5.10
N TRP A 76 -2.53 3.79 -5.56
CA TRP A 76 -3.43 2.85 -4.90
C TRP A 76 -2.88 1.41 -4.77
N LEU A 77 -1.91 1.02 -5.61
CA LEU A 77 -1.15 -0.24 -5.53
C LEU A 77 0.06 -0.13 -4.59
N GLY A 78 0.17 0.97 -3.85
CA GLY A 78 1.33 1.30 -3.04
C GLY A 78 2.59 1.59 -3.84
N GLY A 79 2.49 1.67 -5.17
CA GLY A 79 3.61 1.97 -6.06
C GLY A 79 3.84 3.47 -6.18
N TYR A 80 5.08 3.89 -6.40
CA TYR A 80 5.41 5.27 -6.77
C TYR A 80 6.33 5.26 -7.99
N VAL A 81 6.25 6.31 -8.79
CA VAL A 81 7.14 6.54 -9.93
C VAL A 81 7.51 8.01 -9.94
N MET A 82 8.80 8.29 -9.77
CA MET A 82 9.38 9.63 -9.89
C MET A 82 10.07 9.76 -11.24
N ARG A 83 9.99 10.94 -11.85
CA ARG A 83 10.70 11.27 -13.10
C ARG A 83 11.68 12.40 -12.83
N PHE A 84 12.90 12.23 -13.32
CA PHE A 84 13.96 13.22 -13.31
C PHE A 84 14.29 13.58 -14.76
N ASP A 85 14.43 14.87 -15.03
CA ASP A 85 14.81 15.34 -16.36
C ASP A 85 16.31 15.13 -16.57
N GLY A 86 16.69 14.66 -17.76
CA GLY A 86 18.04 14.18 -18.03
C GLY A 86 18.33 12.82 -17.39
N THR A 87 19.58 12.39 -17.47
CA THR A 87 20.09 11.18 -16.78
C THR A 87 21.05 11.60 -15.67
N PRO A 88 20.53 12.17 -14.55
CA PRO A 88 21.37 12.51 -13.41
C PRO A 88 21.98 11.24 -12.82
N ASP A 89 23.16 11.35 -12.20
CA ASP A 89 23.74 10.23 -11.46
C ASP A 89 22.92 9.96 -10.19
N LEU A 90 22.20 8.84 -10.19
CA LEU A 90 21.37 8.41 -9.06
C LEU A 90 22.03 7.34 -8.17
N SER A 91 23.32 7.07 -8.34
CA SER A 91 24.05 5.99 -7.65
C SER A 91 24.15 6.15 -6.13
N ASN A 92 24.15 7.39 -5.64
CA ASN A 92 24.21 7.76 -4.22
C ASN A 92 22.86 8.25 -3.68
N CYS A 93 21.77 7.84 -4.32
CA CYS A 93 20.42 8.18 -3.90
C CYS A 93 19.75 7.03 -3.14
N TYR A 94 18.87 7.41 -2.21
CA TYR A 94 18.09 6.50 -1.41
C TYR A 94 16.62 6.91 -1.43
N ALA A 95 15.73 5.92 -1.50
CA ALA A 95 14.30 6.09 -1.33
C ALA A 95 13.91 5.80 0.12
N GLN A 96 13.03 6.62 0.69
CA GLN A 96 12.50 6.42 2.03
C GLN A 96 11.07 6.95 2.14
N VAL A 97 10.31 6.44 3.10
CA VAL A 97 8.99 7.00 3.42
C VAL A 97 9.18 8.33 4.15
N SER A 98 8.53 9.39 3.66
CA SER A 98 8.48 10.67 4.35
C SER A 98 7.41 10.62 5.44
N ASP A 99 7.73 11.18 6.61
CA ASP A 99 6.80 11.17 7.75
C ASP A 99 5.63 12.12 7.47
N ASN A 100 4.42 11.59 7.34
CA ASN A 100 3.24 12.35 6.88
C ASN A 100 2.52 13.11 8.02
N GLY A 101 3.19 13.33 9.15
CA GLY A 101 2.60 13.94 10.34
C GLY A 101 1.78 12.96 11.19
N ALA A 102 1.18 13.46 12.27
CA ALA A 102 0.54 12.63 13.28
C ALA A 102 -0.59 11.74 12.70
N PRO A 103 -0.59 10.42 12.99
CA PRO A 103 -1.61 9.50 12.48
C PRO A 103 -3.01 9.92 12.93
N GLN A 104 -3.92 10.15 11.98
CA GLN A 104 -5.33 10.45 12.26
C GLN A 104 -6.09 9.22 12.76
N ASP A 105 -5.60 8.02 12.42
CA ASP A 105 -6.12 6.74 12.88
C ASP A 105 -4.95 5.88 13.39
N PRO A 106 -4.99 5.36 14.64
CA PRO A 106 -3.96 4.45 15.17
C PRO A 106 -3.76 3.18 14.33
N SER A 107 -4.74 2.86 13.47
CA SER A 107 -4.75 1.72 12.55
C SER A 107 -4.12 2.04 11.18
N SER A 108 -3.91 3.32 10.86
CA SER A 108 -3.35 3.75 9.56
C SER A 108 -1.83 3.52 9.49
N CYS A 109 -1.37 2.91 8.41
CA CYS A 109 0.06 2.76 8.11
C CYS A 109 0.60 4.03 7.46
N SER A 110 0.93 5.01 8.29
CA SER A 110 1.36 6.35 7.87
C SER A 110 2.73 6.76 8.42
N ILE A 111 3.31 5.96 9.32
CA ILE A 111 4.59 6.25 9.96
C ILE A 111 5.69 5.56 9.16
N ALA A 112 6.78 6.27 8.87
CA ALA A 112 7.95 5.68 8.22
C ALA A 112 8.51 4.50 9.05
N SER A 113 8.88 3.41 8.38
CA SER A 113 9.51 2.23 8.99
C SER A 113 10.64 1.70 8.12
N GLY A 114 11.63 1.08 8.75
CA GLY A 114 12.77 0.48 8.08
C GLY A 114 13.81 1.48 7.55
N PRO A 115 14.92 0.96 7.00
CA PRO A 115 16.01 1.79 6.49
C PRO A 115 15.69 2.37 5.11
N ALA A 116 16.32 3.50 4.80
CA ALA A 116 16.32 4.06 3.46
C ALA A 116 16.91 3.04 2.46
N GLN A 117 16.26 2.86 1.31
CA GLN A 117 16.62 1.83 0.33
C GLN A 117 17.45 2.44 -0.79
N LYS A 118 18.61 1.82 -1.05
CA LYS A 118 19.48 2.24 -2.14
C LYS A 118 18.81 1.97 -3.49
N LEU A 119 18.94 2.91 -4.42
CA LEU A 119 18.43 2.74 -5.78
C LEU A 119 19.31 1.77 -6.57
N LYS A 120 18.66 0.83 -7.27
CA LYS A 120 19.31 -0.15 -8.15
C LYS A 120 18.93 0.15 -9.60
N LEU A 121 19.93 0.34 -10.47
CA LEU A 121 19.69 0.49 -11.89
C LEU A 121 19.09 -0.81 -12.45
N MET A 122 17.88 -0.73 -12.99
CA MET A 122 17.21 -1.85 -13.67
C MET A 122 17.50 -1.86 -15.16
N PHE A 123 17.53 -0.67 -15.77
CA PHE A 123 17.61 -0.50 -17.21
C PHE A 123 18.26 0.84 -17.55
N SER A 124 19.15 0.84 -18.55
CA SER A 124 19.74 2.05 -19.15
C SER A 124 19.87 1.84 -20.65
N PHE A 125 19.16 2.65 -21.45
CA PHE A 125 19.18 2.57 -22.91
C PHE A 125 18.67 3.87 -23.54
N PHE A 126 19.33 4.33 -24.61
CA PHE A 126 18.94 5.52 -25.38
C PHE A 126 18.61 6.77 -24.53
N GLY A 127 19.43 7.06 -23.51
CA GLY A 127 19.23 8.22 -22.64
C GLY A 127 18.04 8.09 -21.68
N ILE A 128 17.46 6.89 -21.54
CA ILE A 128 16.43 6.58 -20.56
C ILE A 128 17.00 5.62 -19.55
N GLU A 129 16.89 5.97 -18.27
CA GLU A 129 17.33 5.13 -17.16
C GLU A 129 16.17 4.86 -16.22
N THR A 130 16.09 3.63 -15.71
CA THR A 130 15.09 3.25 -14.71
C THR A 130 15.80 2.60 -13.54
N PHE A 131 15.57 3.18 -12.37
CA PHE A 131 16.04 2.69 -11.09
C PHE A 131 14.86 2.15 -10.30
N ALA A 132 15.09 1.09 -9.52
CA ALA A 132 14.14 0.60 -8.54
C ALA A 132 14.72 0.65 -7.13
N ALA A 133 13.88 0.99 -6.18
CA ALA A 133 14.14 0.73 -4.77
C ALA A 133 13.55 -0.63 -4.38
N ASP A 134 14.16 -1.28 -3.39
CA ASP A 134 13.50 -2.38 -2.70
C ASP A 134 12.23 -1.88 -1.98
N ALA A 135 11.38 -2.81 -1.53
CA ALA A 135 10.13 -2.47 -0.87
C ALA A 135 10.38 -1.60 0.37
N LEU A 136 9.74 -0.44 0.40
CA LEU A 136 9.73 0.45 1.56
C LEU A 136 8.66 0.02 2.54
N LEU A 137 8.86 0.30 3.83
CA LEU A 137 7.93 -0.06 4.88
C LEU A 137 7.33 1.19 5.54
N ALA A 138 6.04 1.12 5.79
CA ALA A 138 5.31 2.02 6.66
C ALA A 138 4.69 1.19 7.78
N GLN A 139 4.53 1.76 8.96
CA GLN A 139 4.03 1.03 10.12
C GLN A 139 2.86 1.76 10.78
N PRO A 140 1.98 1.03 11.49
CA PRO A 140 0.95 1.63 12.32
C PRO A 140 1.54 2.11 13.66
N LEU A 141 0.75 2.91 14.39
CA LEU A 141 1.16 3.40 15.72
C LEU A 141 1.41 2.24 16.69
N GLN A 142 0.51 1.24 16.69
CA GLN A 142 0.66 0.00 17.45
C GLN A 142 0.62 -1.23 16.54
N PRO A 143 1.43 -2.27 16.82
CA PRO A 143 1.33 -3.55 16.13
C PRO A 143 -0.10 -4.09 16.20
N ARG A 144 -0.53 -4.77 15.14
CA ARG A 144 -1.85 -5.40 15.14
C ARG A 144 -1.90 -6.55 16.15
N SER A 145 -3.09 -6.80 16.71
CA SER A 145 -3.29 -7.82 17.75
C SER A 145 -3.03 -9.26 17.28
N PHE A 146 -3.06 -9.51 15.98
CA PHE A 146 -2.76 -10.82 15.38
C PHE A 146 -1.26 -11.10 15.28
N CYS A 147 -0.41 -10.08 15.47
CA CYS A 147 1.02 -10.24 15.32
C CYS A 147 1.58 -11.15 16.41
N PRO A 148 2.53 -12.04 16.07
CA PRO A 148 3.17 -12.89 17.04
C PRO A 148 3.74 -12.01 18.16
N LYS A 149 3.30 -12.26 19.39
CA LYS A 149 3.86 -11.54 20.54
C LYS A 149 5.35 -11.87 20.60
N PRO A 150 6.23 -10.87 20.77
CA PRO A 150 7.62 -11.13 21.06
C PRO A 150 7.70 -12.15 22.20
N PRO A 151 8.60 -13.15 22.12
CA PRO A 151 8.84 -14.02 23.26
C PRO A 151 9.11 -13.12 24.47
N ALA A 152 8.43 -13.41 25.59
CA ALA A 152 8.65 -12.67 26.83
C ALA A 152 10.17 -12.67 27.08
N ALA A 153 10.75 -11.47 27.19
CA ALA A 153 12.15 -11.34 27.55
C ALA A 153 12.39 -12.23 28.77
N PRO A 154 13.42 -13.08 28.78
CA PRO A 154 13.70 -13.91 29.95
C PRO A 154 13.78 -12.97 31.14
N VAL A 155 12.86 -13.15 32.10
CA VAL A 155 12.89 -12.44 33.37
C VAL A 155 14.16 -12.91 34.04
N MET A 156 15.26 -12.18 33.84
CA MET A 156 16.44 -12.34 34.65
C MET A 156 15.99 -12.10 36.10
N PRO A 157 16.20 -13.06 37.01
CA PRO A 157 16.00 -12.81 38.43
C PRO A 157 16.82 -11.57 38.79
N PRO A 158 16.27 -10.61 39.56
CA PRO A 158 17.04 -9.47 40.01
C PRO A 158 18.30 -10.00 40.74
N PRO A 159 19.49 -9.40 40.51
CA PRO A 159 20.69 -9.79 41.22
C PRO A 159 20.43 -9.75 42.72
N GLN A 160 20.64 -10.89 43.40
CA GLN A 160 20.62 -10.95 44.85
C GLN A 160 21.80 -10.13 45.38
N VAL A 161 21.55 -8.86 45.67
CA VAL A 161 22.51 -8.01 46.39
C VAL A 161 22.56 -8.52 47.83
N PRO A 162 23.75 -8.77 48.42
CA PRO A 162 23.86 -9.19 49.81
C PRO A 162 23.25 -8.15 50.74
N VAL A 163 22.25 -8.55 51.51
CA VAL A 163 21.64 -7.72 52.56
C VAL A 163 22.65 -7.54 53.68
N MET A 164 23.22 -6.34 53.78
CA MET A 164 23.99 -5.91 54.94
C MET A 164 23.02 -5.32 55.98
N PRO A 165 23.11 -5.69 57.28
CA PRO A 165 22.17 -5.21 58.28
C PRO A 165 22.49 -3.75 58.67
N PRO A 166 21.51 -2.82 58.65
CA PRO A 166 21.69 -1.51 59.27
C PRO A 166 21.49 -1.60 60.80
N PRO A 167 22.22 -0.78 61.57
CA PRO A 167 22.19 -0.79 63.03
C PRO A 167 20.83 -0.31 63.60
N GLN A 168 20.42 -0.95 64.70
CA GLN A 168 19.23 -0.61 65.46
C GLN A 168 19.35 0.80 66.06
N VAL A 169 18.43 1.70 65.68
CA VAL A 169 18.25 2.99 66.36
C VAL A 169 16.80 3.08 66.85
N PRO A 170 16.53 3.54 68.09
CA PRO A 170 15.20 3.47 68.70
C PRO A 170 14.14 4.32 67.98
N VAL A 171 12.99 3.69 67.74
CA VAL A 171 11.79 4.26 67.10
C VAL A 171 11.17 5.33 68.01
N LYS A 172 11.07 6.56 67.49
CA LYS A 172 10.20 7.61 68.02
C LYS A 172 8.96 7.69 67.11
N PRO A 173 7.72 7.67 67.63
CA PRO A 173 6.54 7.67 66.77
C PRO A 173 6.38 9.04 66.08
N PRO A 174 6.13 9.09 64.76
CA PRO A 174 5.77 10.32 64.09
C PRO A 174 4.31 10.72 64.39
N PRO A 175 4.00 12.02 64.37
CA PRO A 175 2.66 12.55 64.66
C PRO A 175 1.65 12.16 63.57
N LYS A 176 0.41 11.87 63.98
CA LYS A 176 -0.72 11.58 63.09
C LYS A 176 -1.06 12.80 62.24
N VAL A 177 -0.83 12.70 60.94
CA VAL A 177 -1.37 13.64 59.94
C VAL A 177 -2.76 13.14 59.53
N PRO A 178 -3.77 14.02 59.36
CA PRO A 178 -5.10 13.61 58.91
C PRO A 178 -5.05 13.07 57.48
N VAL A 179 -5.60 11.86 57.28
CA VAL A 179 -5.83 11.27 55.96
C VAL A 179 -6.97 12.03 55.30
N ILE A 180 -6.66 12.83 54.28
CA ILE A 180 -7.67 13.38 53.36
C ILE A 180 -7.94 12.30 52.33
N SER A 181 -9.12 11.68 52.40
CA SER A 181 -9.62 10.73 51.41
C SER A 181 -9.79 11.44 50.06
N PRO A 182 -9.24 10.93 48.94
CA PRO A 182 -9.60 11.43 47.62
C PRO A 182 -11.07 11.07 47.31
N PRO A 183 -11.80 11.91 46.57
CA PRO A 183 -13.19 11.65 46.21
C PRO A 183 -13.29 10.41 45.29
N PRO A 184 -14.46 9.74 45.26
CA PRO A 184 -14.67 8.56 44.44
C PRO A 184 -14.51 8.90 42.95
N VAL A 185 -13.61 8.19 42.29
CA VAL A 185 -13.45 8.24 40.84
C VAL A 185 -14.73 7.68 40.22
N THR A 186 -15.58 8.55 39.70
CA THR A 186 -16.68 8.18 38.81
C THR A 186 -16.09 7.49 37.58
N SER A 187 -16.45 6.22 37.39
CA SER A 187 -16.18 5.45 36.18
C SER A 187 -16.63 6.25 34.95
N PRO A 188 -15.79 6.39 33.91
CA PRO A 188 -16.26 6.98 32.66
C PRO A 188 -17.42 6.15 32.11
N PRO A 189 -18.40 6.76 31.44
CA PRO A 189 -19.48 6.02 30.79
C PRO A 189 -18.87 4.98 29.85
N GLN A 190 -19.31 3.73 29.99
CA GLN A 190 -18.98 2.67 29.04
C GLN A 190 -19.54 3.08 27.67
N PHE A 191 -18.70 3.73 26.86
CA PHE A 191 -18.94 3.85 25.44
C PHE A 191 -19.01 2.42 24.90
N LYS A 192 -20.20 1.99 24.50
CA LYS A 192 -20.36 0.76 23.71
C LYS A 192 -19.57 0.99 22.43
N LEU A 193 -18.39 0.35 22.35
CA LEU A 193 -17.59 0.31 21.14
C LEU A 193 -18.48 -0.19 20.00
N PRO A 194 -18.47 0.49 18.83
CA PRO A 194 -19.09 -0.08 17.65
C PRO A 194 -18.49 -1.48 17.40
N PRO A 195 -19.30 -2.46 16.96
CA PRO A 195 -18.83 -3.82 16.73
C PRO A 195 -17.62 -3.82 15.80
N LEU A 196 -16.55 -4.51 16.20
CA LEU A 196 -15.32 -4.59 15.43
C LEU A 196 -15.62 -5.09 14.00
N PRO A 197 -14.96 -4.52 12.97
CA PRO A 197 -15.10 -5.04 11.62
C PRO A 197 -14.62 -6.50 11.57
N PRO A 198 -15.34 -7.41 10.91
CA PRO A 198 -15.24 -8.85 11.23
C PRO A 198 -13.97 -9.65 10.88
N MET A 199 -12.69 -9.22 10.97
CA MET A 199 -11.48 -10.00 10.56
C MET A 199 -11.49 -10.65 9.13
N PRO A 200 -10.36 -10.79 8.42
CA PRO A 200 -10.35 -11.65 7.24
C PRO A 200 -10.57 -13.10 7.69
N PHE A 201 -11.43 -13.83 7.00
CA PHE A 201 -11.62 -15.26 7.26
C PHE A 201 -10.30 -15.98 6.98
N VAL A 202 -9.73 -16.61 8.00
CA VAL A 202 -8.60 -17.54 7.86
C VAL A 202 -9.03 -18.73 7.00
N GLU A 203 -10.29 -19.12 7.13
CA GLU A 203 -10.92 -20.12 6.30
C GLU A 203 -11.38 -19.53 4.94
N PRO A 204 -11.46 -20.34 3.88
CA PRO A 204 -11.93 -19.88 2.58
C PRO A 204 -13.38 -19.37 2.67
N SER A 205 -13.59 -18.13 2.25
CA SER A 205 -14.90 -17.52 2.03
C SER A 205 -14.90 -16.88 0.65
N ALA A 206 -15.88 -17.24 -0.17
CA ALA A 206 -16.09 -16.66 -1.48
C ALA A 206 -17.55 -16.25 -1.60
N CYS A 207 -17.80 -14.95 -1.58
CA CYS A 207 -19.14 -14.40 -1.67
C CYS A 207 -19.38 -13.90 -3.08
N SER A 208 -20.56 -14.23 -3.64
CA SER A 208 -20.96 -13.76 -4.96
C SER A 208 -21.20 -12.24 -4.95
N HIS A 209 -21.17 -11.63 -6.13
CA HIS A 209 -21.44 -10.20 -6.29
C HIS A 209 -22.78 -9.79 -5.66
N GLN A 210 -23.79 -10.68 -5.69
CA GLN A 210 -25.13 -10.43 -5.14
C GLN A 210 -25.09 -10.28 -3.62
N LEU A 211 -24.29 -11.11 -2.94
CA LEU A 211 -24.12 -11.03 -1.50
C LEU A 211 -23.41 -9.74 -1.11
N TRP A 212 -22.34 -9.37 -1.84
CA TRP A 212 -21.62 -8.10 -1.62
C TRP A 212 -22.50 -6.85 -1.75
N MET A 213 -23.56 -6.91 -2.56
CA MET A 213 -24.50 -5.81 -2.75
C MET A 213 -25.55 -5.67 -1.66
N LYS A 214 -25.73 -6.69 -0.81
CA LYS A 214 -26.73 -6.65 0.26
C LYS A 214 -26.34 -5.67 1.38
N PRO A 215 -27.26 -4.83 1.86
CA PRO A 215 -26.95 -3.84 2.89
C PRO A 215 -26.55 -4.48 4.23
N GLU A 216 -27.11 -5.65 4.54
CA GLU A 216 -26.83 -6.45 5.74
C GLU A 216 -25.38 -6.95 5.84
N TYR A 217 -24.59 -6.85 4.78
CA TYR A 217 -23.17 -7.25 4.74
C TYR A 217 -22.21 -6.08 4.51
N ARG A 218 -22.67 -4.84 4.71
CA ARG A 218 -21.87 -3.63 4.43
C ARG A 218 -20.57 -3.54 5.24
N CYS A 219 -20.50 -4.14 6.43
CA CYS A 219 -19.31 -4.14 7.29
C CYS A 219 -18.11 -4.92 6.73
N TYR A 220 -18.29 -5.74 5.68
CA TYR A 220 -17.20 -6.45 5.02
C TYR A 220 -16.48 -5.61 3.96
N TRP A 221 -17.00 -4.44 3.61
CA TRP A 221 -16.33 -3.46 2.77
C TRP A 221 -15.23 -2.76 3.59
N ARG A 222 -13.97 -3.18 3.41
CA ARG A 222 -12.82 -2.71 4.20
C ARG A 222 -11.83 -1.89 3.40
N ALA A 223 -10.96 -2.56 2.63
CA ALA A 223 -9.87 -1.93 1.89
C ALA A 223 -10.36 -1.03 0.75
N ILE A 224 -11.54 -1.34 0.20
CA ILE A 224 -12.25 -0.51 -0.77
C ILE A 224 -13.72 -0.45 -0.37
N GLY A 225 -14.34 0.72 -0.60
CA GLY A 225 -15.73 1.00 -0.29
C GLY A 225 -16.62 0.99 -1.53
N PRO A 226 -17.96 1.04 -1.36
CA PRO A 226 -18.91 1.10 -2.47
C PRO A 226 -18.63 2.27 -3.42
N ASP A 227 -18.24 3.43 -2.88
CA ASP A 227 -18.01 4.67 -3.64
C ASP A 227 -16.58 4.78 -4.21
N THR A 228 -15.70 3.83 -3.89
CA THR A 228 -14.35 3.78 -4.48
C THR A 228 -14.47 3.68 -5.99
N LYS A 229 -13.70 4.49 -6.73
CA LYS A 229 -13.72 4.48 -8.19
C LYS A 229 -13.02 3.23 -8.74
N VAL A 230 -13.51 2.68 -9.84
CA VAL A 230 -12.89 1.55 -10.55
C VAL A 230 -11.47 1.91 -11.00
N ALA A 231 -11.26 3.14 -11.48
CA ALA A 231 -9.93 3.63 -11.82
C ALA A 231 -8.97 3.67 -10.62
N VAL A 232 -9.51 3.83 -9.40
CA VAL A 232 -8.75 3.79 -8.15
C VAL A 232 -8.54 2.34 -7.68
N ALA A 233 -9.51 1.44 -7.85
CA ALA A 233 -9.40 0.05 -7.39
C ALA A 233 -8.67 -0.90 -8.34
N PHE A 234 -8.61 -0.56 -9.63
CA PHE A 234 -7.99 -1.38 -10.68
C PHE A 234 -6.95 -0.62 -11.52
N GLY A 235 -6.81 0.70 -11.34
CA GLY A 235 -5.79 1.51 -11.98
C GLY A 235 -6.18 2.03 -13.37
N LEU A 236 -5.19 2.66 -14.03
CA LEU A 236 -5.40 3.45 -15.25
C LEU A 236 -5.95 2.64 -16.42
N VAL A 237 -5.57 1.37 -16.57
CA VAL A 237 -6.05 0.50 -17.66
C VAL A 237 -7.56 0.31 -17.53
N ALA A 238 -8.04 -0.09 -16.35
CA ALA A 238 -9.47 -0.18 -16.08
C ALA A 238 -10.17 1.18 -16.18
N GLY A 239 -9.55 2.25 -15.68
CA GLY A 239 -10.10 3.61 -15.80
C GLY A 239 -10.29 4.07 -17.25
N ARG A 240 -9.36 3.73 -18.15
CA ARG A 240 -9.51 4.01 -19.60
C ARG A 240 -10.64 3.21 -20.23
N ARG A 241 -10.86 1.97 -19.79
CA ARG A 241 -11.90 1.10 -20.36
C ARG A 241 -13.31 1.43 -19.87
N TYR A 242 -13.45 1.72 -18.58
CA TYR A 242 -14.74 1.83 -17.89
C TYR A 242 -15.12 3.26 -17.50
N GLY A 243 -14.20 4.21 -17.68
CA GLY A 243 -14.35 5.59 -17.22
C GLY A 243 -13.76 5.80 -15.82
N THR A 244 -13.47 7.05 -15.49
CA THR A 244 -12.89 7.45 -14.20
C THR A 244 -13.93 7.58 -13.10
N ASP A 245 -15.20 7.79 -13.45
CA ASP A 245 -16.27 8.06 -12.49
C ASP A 245 -17.03 6.83 -12.03
N MET A 246 -16.89 5.69 -12.73
CA MET A 246 -17.54 4.44 -12.35
C MET A 246 -17.05 3.98 -10.98
N THR A 247 -17.99 3.66 -10.09
CA THR A 247 -17.75 3.15 -8.75
C THR A 247 -17.66 1.63 -8.72
N VAL A 248 -17.02 1.11 -7.68
CA VAL A 248 -16.95 -0.33 -7.37
C VAL A 248 -18.35 -0.89 -7.10
N ARG A 249 -19.27 -0.08 -6.55
CA ARG A 249 -20.68 -0.49 -6.41
C ARG A 249 -21.36 -0.68 -7.76
N GLU A 250 -21.25 0.30 -8.66
CA GLU A 250 -21.82 0.21 -10.01
C GLU A 250 -21.20 -0.94 -10.82
N ALA A 251 -19.91 -1.21 -10.63
CA ALA A 251 -19.22 -2.35 -11.22
C ALA A 251 -19.88 -3.70 -10.85
N LEU A 252 -20.39 -3.86 -9.63
CA LEU A 252 -21.07 -5.08 -9.18
C LEU A 252 -22.42 -5.34 -9.87
N ASP A 253 -23.02 -4.29 -10.44
CA ASP A 253 -24.30 -4.37 -11.16
C ASP A 253 -24.14 -4.69 -12.66
N GLY A 254 -22.90 -4.74 -13.18
CA GLY A 254 -22.63 -4.99 -14.60
C GLY A 254 -23.23 -6.30 -15.11
N ARG A 255 -23.95 -6.29 -16.24
CA ARG A 255 -24.57 -7.49 -16.86
C ARG A 255 -24.39 -7.52 -18.37
N GLY A 256 -24.52 -8.72 -18.95
CA GLY A 256 -24.80 -8.94 -20.38
C GLY A 256 -23.65 -8.80 -21.36
N GLU A 257 -22.53 -8.17 -20.99
CA GLU A 257 -21.39 -7.91 -21.88
C GLU A 257 -20.08 -8.41 -21.25
N ALA A 258 -19.15 -8.93 -22.06
CA ALA A 258 -17.90 -9.54 -21.59
C ALA A 258 -17.09 -8.64 -20.63
N TYR A 259 -16.94 -7.35 -20.98
CA TYR A 259 -16.21 -6.38 -20.16
C TYR A 259 -16.95 -6.04 -18.86
N LYS A 260 -18.28 -5.88 -18.92
CA LYS A 260 -19.10 -5.65 -17.70
C LYS A 260 -19.05 -6.87 -16.79
N THR A 261 -19.07 -8.08 -17.35
CA THR A 261 -18.93 -9.34 -16.62
C THR A 261 -17.53 -9.47 -16.01
N LEU A 262 -16.47 -9.19 -16.76
CA LEU A 262 -15.11 -9.16 -16.22
C LEU A 262 -15.03 -8.21 -15.02
N LEU A 263 -15.50 -6.98 -15.16
CA LEU A 263 -15.40 -5.98 -14.11
C LEU A 263 -16.20 -6.38 -12.86
N ARG A 264 -17.43 -6.88 -13.01
CA ARG A 264 -18.24 -7.35 -11.88
C ARG A 264 -17.54 -8.46 -11.11
N GLU A 265 -17.02 -9.45 -11.83
CA GLU A 265 -16.46 -10.66 -11.24
C GLU A 265 -15.06 -10.42 -10.69
N ALA A 266 -14.26 -9.57 -11.34
CA ALA A 266 -12.99 -9.07 -10.81
C ALA A 266 -13.20 -8.24 -9.54
N THR A 267 -14.20 -7.36 -9.52
CA THR A 267 -14.55 -6.57 -8.33
C THR A 267 -14.94 -7.48 -7.17
N THR A 268 -15.77 -8.49 -7.45
CA THR A 268 -16.17 -9.51 -6.47
C THR A 268 -14.96 -10.30 -5.96
N ALA A 269 -14.06 -10.71 -6.86
CA ALA A 269 -12.84 -11.44 -6.50
C ALA A 269 -11.90 -10.58 -5.65
N LEU A 270 -11.79 -9.29 -5.95
CA LEU A 270 -10.97 -8.34 -5.20
C LEU A 270 -11.51 -8.18 -3.77
N LEU A 271 -12.82 -7.98 -3.63
CA LEU A 271 -13.48 -7.89 -2.32
C LEU A 271 -13.34 -9.19 -1.51
N ASN A 272 -13.47 -10.35 -2.15
CA ASN A 272 -13.22 -11.66 -1.53
C ASN A 272 -11.76 -11.81 -1.09
N SER A 273 -10.80 -11.39 -1.92
CA SER A 273 -9.36 -11.47 -1.60
C SER A 273 -8.94 -10.64 -0.38
N TYR A 274 -9.61 -9.52 -0.13
CA TYR A 274 -9.40 -8.72 1.08
C TYR A 274 -10.03 -9.32 2.34
N ASN A 275 -10.98 -10.23 2.17
CA ASN A 275 -11.77 -10.78 3.26
C ASN A 275 -11.52 -12.26 3.53
N SER A 276 -10.77 -12.98 2.70
CA SER A 276 -10.43 -14.38 2.95
C SER A 276 -9.03 -14.72 2.46
N LEU A 277 -8.20 -15.19 3.39
CA LEU A 277 -6.84 -15.66 3.09
C LEU A 277 -6.85 -16.98 2.28
N GLY A 278 -7.93 -17.75 2.41
CA GLY A 278 -8.15 -18.97 1.62
C GLY A 278 -8.77 -18.71 0.24
N PHE A 279 -8.98 -17.44 -0.16
CA PHE A 279 -9.50 -17.15 -1.49
C PHE A 279 -8.42 -17.44 -2.56
N PRO A 280 -8.76 -18.07 -3.71
CA PRO A 280 -7.76 -18.54 -4.68
C PRO A 280 -6.88 -17.46 -5.32
N TYR A 281 -7.27 -16.19 -5.21
CA TYR A 281 -6.54 -15.06 -5.78
C TYR A 281 -6.26 -14.03 -4.69
N ASN A 282 -5.00 -13.65 -4.47
CA ASN A 282 -4.73 -12.44 -3.68
C ASN A 282 -5.10 -11.18 -4.48
N SER A 283 -5.22 -10.04 -3.81
CA SER A 283 -5.66 -8.77 -4.41
C SER A 283 -4.80 -8.37 -5.61
N ILE A 284 -3.47 -8.49 -5.49
CA ILE A 284 -2.51 -8.19 -6.56
C ILE A 284 -2.78 -9.06 -7.80
N ALA A 285 -3.04 -10.35 -7.62
CA ALA A 285 -3.33 -11.26 -8.73
C ALA A 285 -4.65 -10.90 -9.42
N VAL A 286 -5.69 -10.55 -8.67
CA VAL A 286 -6.98 -10.12 -9.25
C VAL A 286 -6.79 -8.88 -10.13
N ILE A 287 -6.08 -7.87 -9.61
CA ILE A 287 -5.79 -6.62 -10.33
C ILE A 287 -4.96 -6.91 -11.58
N THR A 288 -3.89 -7.69 -11.44
CA THR A 288 -2.96 -8.01 -12.52
C THR A 288 -3.67 -8.73 -13.65
N TYR A 289 -4.41 -9.80 -13.36
CA TYR A 289 -5.13 -10.54 -14.40
C TYR A 289 -6.24 -9.74 -15.05
N THR A 290 -6.92 -8.87 -14.30
CA THR A 290 -7.91 -7.95 -14.87
C THR A 290 -7.28 -7.00 -15.86
N ASN A 291 -6.19 -6.33 -15.48
CA ASN A 291 -5.52 -5.37 -16.36
C ASN A 291 -4.84 -6.03 -17.56
N LEU A 292 -4.27 -7.23 -17.40
CA LEU A 292 -3.73 -8.00 -18.54
C LEU A 292 -4.84 -8.36 -19.54
N ALA A 293 -6.00 -8.81 -19.07
CA ALA A 293 -7.13 -9.11 -19.94
C ALA A 293 -7.67 -7.88 -20.66
N LEU A 294 -7.60 -6.69 -20.04
CA LEU A 294 -8.03 -5.43 -20.65
C LEU A 294 -7.03 -4.86 -21.66
N LEU A 295 -5.74 -5.11 -21.46
CA LEU A 295 -4.69 -4.77 -22.43
C LEU A 295 -4.74 -5.71 -23.64
N GLY A 296 -5.15 -6.96 -23.43
CA GLY A 296 -5.49 -7.88 -24.50
C GLY A 296 -6.67 -7.34 -25.29
N ASN A 297 -6.47 -7.05 -26.58
CA ASN A 297 -7.56 -6.61 -27.47
C ASN A 297 -8.41 -7.82 -27.95
N SER A 298 -8.79 -8.68 -27.02
CA SER A 298 -9.38 -10.00 -27.25
C SER A 298 -10.56 -10.21 -26.30
N GLU A 299 -11.77 -10.20 -26.84
CA GLU A 299 -12.98 -10.45 -26.06
C GLU A 299 -12.98 -11.86 -25.44
N HIS A 300 -12.32 -12.81 -26.11
CA HIS A 300 -12.13 -14.16 -25.59
C HIS A 300 -11.32 -14.15 -24.28
N ASP A 301 -10.22 -13.41 -24.21
CA ASP A 301 -9.36 -13.36 -23.01
C ASP A 301 -10.04 -12.63 -21.86
N VAL A 302 -10.82 -11.59 -22.16
CA VAL A 302 -11.69 -10.89 -21.22
C VAL A 302 -12.70 -11.86 -20.62
N LEU A 303 -13.40 -12.63 -21.46
CA LEU A 303 -14.41 -13.58 -21.01
C LEU A 303 -13.79 -14.75 -20.24
N MET A 304 -12.66 -15.29 -20.70
CA MET A 304 -11.96 -16.38 -20.02
C MET A 304 -11.46 -15.95 -18.63
N THR A 305 -10.97 -14.72 -18.50
CA THR A 305 -10.59 -14.16 -17.20
C THR A 305 -11.81 -13.96 -16.30
N ALA A 306 -12.91 -13.46 -16.87
CA ALA A 306 -14.17 -13.34 -16.13
C ALA A 306 -14.67 -14.70 -15.61
N ILE A 307 -14.65 -15.75 -16.45
CA ILE A 307 -15.06 -17.12 -16.08
C ILE A 307 -14.20 -17.67 -14.92
N ARG A 308 -12.89 -17.40 -14.92
CA ARG A 308 -12.01 -17.79 -13.81
C ARG A 308 -12.44 -17.15 -12.50
N PHE A 309 -12.76 -15.85 -12.52
CA PHE A 309 -13.26 -15.16 -11.34
C PHE A 309 -14.66 -15.64 -10.93
N ILE A 310 -15.58 -15.89 -11.87
CA ILE A 310 -16.90 -16.49 -11.58
C ILE A 310 -16.71 -17.79 -10.79
N LYS A 311 -15.82 -18.67 -11.25
CA LYS A 311 -15.55 -19.95 -10.59
C LYS A 311 -15.01 -19.74 -9.18
N ALA A 312 -14.07 -18.82 -8.97
CA ALA A 312 -13.53 -18.52 -7.65
C ALA A 312 -14.58 -17.89 -6.71
N ASN A 313 -15.46 -17.03 -7.24
CA ASN A 313 -16.51 -16.34 -6.49
C ASN A 313 -17.70 -17.25 -6.13
N SER A 314 -17.77 -18.46 -6.70
CA SER A 314 -18.87 -19.42 -6.50
C SER A 314 -18.67 -20.36 -5.30
N GLY A 315 -17.73 -20.06 -4.40
CA GLY A 315 -17.51 -20.85 -3.19
C GLY A 315 -18.51 -20.57 -2.06
N THR A 316 -18.23 -21.10 -0.88
CA THR A 316 -19.07 -20.88 0.30
C THR A 316 -18.84 -19.47 0.85
N CYS A 317 -19.91 -18.68 0.97
CA CYS A 317 -19.84 -17.37 1.62
C CYS A 317 -20.06 -17.50 3.12
N ARG A 318 -19.15 -16.93 3.92
CA ARG A 318 -19.20 -16.99 5.39
C ARG A 318 -19.63 -15.66 6.04
N PHE A 319 -20.28 -14.79 5.28
CA PHE A 319 -20.80 -13.54 5.82
C PHE A 319 -21.86 -13.78 6.89
N THR A 320 -21.70 -13.09 8.01
CA THR A 320 -22.72 -12.93 9.04
C THR A 320 -23.33 -11.55 8.93
N VAL A 321 -24.61 -11.40 9.29
CA VAL A 321 -25.27 -10.09 9.28
C VAL A 321 -24.49 -9.12 10.16
N CYS A 322 -24.21 -7.93 9.62
CA CYS A 322 -23.59 -6.85 10.35
C CYS A 322 -24.61 -6.31 11.37
N ASN A 323 -24.22 -6.28 12.64
CA ASN A 323 -25.01 -5.66 13.73
C ASN A 323 -24.72 -4.16 13.84
#